data_AF-A0A1Q3H922-F1
#
_entry.id   AF-A0A1Q3H922-F1
#
_cell.length_a   1.000
_cell.length_b   1.000
_cell.length_c   1.000
_cell.angle_alpha   90.00
_cell.angle_beta   90.00
_cell.angle_gamma   90.00
#
_symmetry.space_group_name_H-M   'P 1'
#
loop_
_entity.id
_entity.type
_entity.pdbx_description
1 polymer ?
#
loop_
_entity_poly.entity_id
_entity_poly.type
_entity_poly.pdbx_seq_one_letter_code
_entity_poly.pdbx_strand_id
1 'polypeptide(L)'
;MRAELRARLESWPRERLLDFAVEQFLADPQLRHVLDGPVEAGGADAALSRRLRRAIDEAMGVQYVDWREVPSYIARLERLLGDIRSFAEGYPVEGVAVLRYFVKVLPRVFDSIADEDELALFCAQLARVALGLAARVAGAARTVAEELLAAYVADEYGRFSEVPELLVEAELPADVRREVAAAAEALAIQVTRRDSHKSRELGSLVARLR
;
A
#
# COMPACT_ATOMS: atom_id res chain seq x y z
N MET A 1 18.89 26.70 24.17
CA MET A 1 18.23 27.10 22.91
C MET A 1 17.42 25.96 22.26
N ARG A 2 18.01 24.89 21.71
CA ARG A 2 17.24 23.82 21.04
C ARG A 2 16.20 23.12 21.95
N ALA A 3 16.59 22.74 23.17
CA ALA A 3 15.69 22.08 24.12
C ALA A 3 14.54 22.98 24.59
N GLU A 4 14.82 24.26 24.77
CA GLU A 4 13.84 25.28 25.16
C GLU A 4 12.85 25.61 24.03
N LEU A 5 13.34 25.67 22.80
CA LEU A 5 12.51 25.82 21.61
C LEU A 5 11.57 24.61 21.44
N ARG A 6 12.10 23.41 21.66
CA ARG A 6 11.31 22.17 21.61
C ARG A 6 10.20 22.15 22.65
N ALA A 7 10.51 22.45 23.90
CA ALA A 7 9.50 22.51 24.97
C ALA A 7 8.39 23.54 24.69
N ARG A 8 8.74 24.68 24.08
CA ARG A 8 7.76 25.67 23.64
C ARG A 8 6.87 25.16 22.52
N LEU A 9 7.43 24.49 21.51
CA LEU A 9 6.63 23.92 20.42
C LEU A 9 5.73 22.77 20.89
N GLU A 10 6.22 21.93 21.80
CA GLU A 10 5.43 20.83 22.39
C GLU A 10 4.22 21.33 23.21
N SER A 11 4.28 22.57 23.71
CA SER A 11 3.15 23.21 24.39
C SER A 11 2.07 23.78 23.46
N TRP A 12 2.30 23.77 22.15
CA TRP A 12 1.33 24.31 21.18
C TRP A 12 0.30 23.25 20.77
N PRO A 13 -0.96 23.67 20.50
CA PRO A 13 -1.94 22.81 19.85
C PRO A 13 -1.41 22.32 18.49
N ARG A 14 -1.81 21.09 18.12
CA ARG A 14 -1.33 20.45 16.88
C ARG A 14 -1.66 21.26 15.63
N GLU A 15 -2.86 21.83 15.56
CA GLU A 15 -3.28 22.67 14.42
C GLU A 15 -2.34 23.87 14.26
N ARG A 16 -1.97 24.52 15.37
CA ARG A 16 -1.07 25.67 15.36
C ARG A 16 0.36 25.32 14.94
N LEU A 17 0.84 24.12 15.29
CA LEU A 17 2.13 23.61 14.82
C LEU A 17 2.12 23.36 13.32
N LEU A 18 1.01 22.84 12.78
CA LEU A 18 0.84 22.61 11.35
C LEU A 18 0.78 23.93 10.58
N ASP A 19 -0.02 24.88 11.02
CA ASP A 19 -0.12 26.21 10.38
C ASP A 19 1.24 26.91 10.38
N PHE A 20 1.95 26.89 11.51
CA PHE A 20 3.29 27.44 11.62
C PHE A 20 4.27 26.75 10.66
N ALA A 21 4.25 25.41 10.60
CA ALA A 21 5.11 24.67 9.69
C ALA A 21 4.82 25.03 8.22
N VAL A 22 3.54 25.06 7.81
CA VAL A 22 3.12 25.45 6.46
C VAL A 22 3.59 26.86 6.12
N GLU A 23 3.41 27.83 7.02
CA GLU A 23 3.89 29.20 6.82
C GLU A 23 5.41 29.25 6.64
N GLN A 24 6.18 28.51 7.45
CA GLN A 24 7.64 28.45 7.30
C GLN A 24 8.07 27.80 5.99
N PHE A 25 7.42 26.71 5.56
CA PHE A 25 7.69 26.07 4.26
C PHE A 25 7.32 26.98 3.08
N LEU A 26 6.27 27.80 3.21
CA LEU A 26 5.93 28.81 2.20
C LEU A 26 6.91 29.98 2.20
N ALA A 27 7.49 30.36 3.32
CA ALA A 27 8.42 31.47 3.40
C ALA A 27 9.85 31.11 2.94
N ASP A 28 10.30 29.86 3.18
CA ASP A 28 11.68 29.45 2.94
C ASP A 28 11.80 28.36 1.85
N PRO A 29 12.33 28.70 0.66
CA PRO A 29 12.59 27.75 -0.42
C PRO A 29 13.54 26.60 -0.02
N GLN A 30 14.47 26.79 0.92
CA GLN A 30 15.37 25.73 1.37
C GLN A 30 14.64 24.69 2.23
N LEU A 31 13.65 25.11 3.01
CA LEU A 31 12.79 24.19 3.76
C LEU A 31 11.88 23.38 2.83
N ARG A 32 11.47 23.93 1.68
CA ARG A 32 10.68 23.17 0.67
C ARG A 32 11.47 21.97 0.14
N HIS A 33 12.79 22.11 -0.06
CA HIS A 33 13.64 20.99 -0.42
C HIS A 33 13.71 19.89 0.65
N VAL A 34 13.33 20.16 1.91
CA VAL A 34 13.20 19.15 2.97
C VAL A 34 11.92 18.33 2.81
N LEU A 35 10.87 18.88 2.18
CA LEU A 35 9.66 18.14 1.79
C LEU A 35 9.89 17.30 0.52
N ASP A 36 10.73 17.80 -0.39
CA ASP A 36 11.12 17.09 -1.62
C ASP A 36 12.23 16.05 -1.39
N GLY A 37 13.02 16.22 -0.33
CA GLY A 37 14.02 15.25 0.11
C GLY A 37 13.38 14.06 0.82
N PRO A 38 14.01 12.87 0.81
CA PRO A 38 13.53 11.77 1.63
C PRO A 38 13.53 12.26 3.07
N VAL A 39 12.36 12.27 3.71
CA VAL A 39 12.23 12.42 5.16
C VAL A 39 13.23 11.43 5.75
N GLU A 40 14.31 11.92 6.36
CA GLU A 40 15.24 11.08 7.12
C GLU A 40 14.51 10.58 8.37
N ALA A 41 13.56 9.66 8.18
CA ALA A 41 13.18 8.70 9.19
C ALA A 41 14.45 7.96 9.59
N GLY A 42 14.65 7.78 10.89
CA GLY A 42 15.93 7.48 11.52
C GLY A 42 16.67 6.32 10.84
N GLY A 43 18.01 6.39 10.82
CA GLY A 43 18.84 5.46 10.06
C GLY A 43 18.61 3.96 10.32
N ALA A 44 18.04 3.58 11.46
CA ALA A 44 17.62 2.22 11.77
C ALA A 44 16.36 1.79 10.98
N ASP A 45 15.38 2.68 10.87
CA ASP A 45 14.07 2.46 10.24
C ASP A 45 14.25 2.33 8.72
N ALA A 46 15.10 3.20 8.14
CA ALA A 46 15.49 3.13 6.75
C ALA A 46 16.29 1.84 6.43
N ALA A 47 17.11 1.35 7.36
CA ALA A 47 17.84 0.09 7.18
C ALA A 47 16.89 -1.12 7.23
N LEU A 48 15.94 -1.14 8.16
CA LEU A 48 14.92 -2.19 8.27
C LEU A 48 14.00 -2.20 7.05
N SER A 49 13.50 -1.04 6.61
CA SER A 49 12.71 -0.91 5.38
C SER A 49 13.45 -1.43 4.15
N ARG A 50 14.74 -1.06 3.98
CA ARG A 50 15.58 -1.60 2.89
C ARG A 50 15.76 -3.11 3.00
N ARG A 51 15.95 -3.65 4.21
CA ARG A 51 16.08 -5.10 4.42
C ARG A 51 14.80 -5.84 4.04
N LEU A 52 13.64 -5.33 4.44
CA LEU A 52 12.34 -5.92 4.07
C LEU A 52 12.11 -5.88 2.57
N ARG A 53 12.42 -4.75 1.90
CA ARG A 53 12.34 -4.65 0.43
C ARG A 53 13.23 -5.67 -0.27
N ARG A 54 14.47 -5.85 0.19
CA ARG A 54 15.36 -6.90 -0.33
C ARG A 54 14.81 -8.30 -0.09
N ALA A 55 14.25 -8.57 1.07
CA ALA A 55 13.65 -9.87 1.38
C ALA A 55 12.43 -10.16 0.48
N ILE A 56 11.64 -9.14 0.14
CA ILE A 56 10.59 -9.22 -0.89
C ILE A 56 11.23 -9.53 -2.24
N ASP A 57 12.25 -8.78 -2.68
CA ASP A 57 12.91 -9.00 -3.97
C ASP A 57 13.49 -10.42 -4.08
N GLU A 58 14.10 -10.93 -3.01
CA GLU A 58 14.62 -12.30 -2.92
C GLU A 58 13.50 -13.36 -2.95
N ALA A 59 12.32 -13.05 -2.42
CA ALA A 59 11.17 -13.94 -2.54
C ALA A 59 10.60 -13.92 -3.95
N MET A 60 10.62 -12.76 -4.62
CA MET A 60 10.14 -12.60 -6.00
C MET A 60 11.16 -13.04 -7.05
N GLY A 61 12.42 -13.27 -6.67
CA GLY A 61 13.50 -13.68 -7.57
C GLY A 61 13.49 -15.16 -7.94
N VAL A 62 12.33 -15.81 -7.93
CA VAL A 62 12.17 -17.23 -8.28
C VAL A 62 12.03 -17.40 -9.79
N GLN A 63 12.56 -18.51 -10.31
CA GLN A 63 12.41 -18.87 -11.72
C GLN A 63 11.14 -19.68 -11.97
N TYR A 64 10.86 -20.63 -11.07
CA TYR A 64 9.68 -21.47 -11.10
C TYR A 64 9.46 -22.09 -9.71
N VAL A 65 8.20 -22.26 -9.30
CA VAL A 65 7.77 -22.92 -8.08
C VAL A 65 6.80 -24.04 -8.45
N ASP A 66 7.22 -25.29 -8.25
CA ASP A 66 6.38 -26.48 -8.47
C ASP A 66 5.28 -26.55 -7.41
N TRP A 67 4.13 -27.16 -7.77
CA TRP A 67 2.97 -27.30 -6.87
C TRP A 67 3.31 -27.94 -5.52
N ARG A 68 4.33 -28.82 -5.45
CA ARG A 68 4.79 -29.42 -4.18
C ARG A 68 5.50 -28.43 -3.27
N GLU A 69 6.08 -27.38 -3.84
CA GLU A 69 6.84 -26.34 -3.14
C GLU A 69 6.00 -25.11 -2.82
N VAL A 70 4.85 -24.94 -3.48
CA VAL A 70 3.89 -23.84 -3.26
C VAL A 70 3.58 -23.62 -1.79
N PRO A 71 3.23 -24.62 -0.96
CA PRO A 71 2.94 -24.37 0.46
C PRO A 71 4.11 -23.77 1.22
N SER A 72 5.34 -24.20 0.91
CA SER A 72 6.55 -23.67 1.54
C SER A 72 6.87 -22.25 1.07
N TYR A 73 6.61 -21.98 -0.21
CA TYR A 73 6.75 -20.65 -0.79
C TYR A 73 5.73 -19.66 -0.20
N ILE A 74 4.46 -20.04 -0.12
CA ILE A 74 3.41 -19.22 0.51
C ILE A 74 3.74 -18.96 1.99
N ALA A 75 4.16 -19.98 2.75
CA ALA A 75 4.60 -19.80 4.13
C ALA A 75 5.81 -18.85 4.27
N ARG A 76 6.66 -18.71 3.24
CA ARG A 76 7.71 -17.68 3.20
C ARG A 76 7.11 -16.29 2.99
N LEU A 77 6.15 -16.13 2.07
CA LEU A 77 5.47 -14.85 1.83
C LEU A 77 4.67 -14.40 3.05
N GLU A 78 3.97 -15.31 3.72
CA GLU A 78 3.21 -15.02 4.94
C GLU A 78 4.13 -14.57 6.09
N ARG A 79 5.30 -15.20 6.24
CA ARG A 79 6.31 -14.74 7.21
C ARG A 79 6.80 -13.33 6.90
N LEU A 80 7.09 -13.04 5.63
CA LEU A 80 7.47 -11.68 5.22
C LEU A 80 6.35 -10.66 5.50
N LEU A 81 5.09 -11.02 5.23
CA LEU A 81 3.95 -10.17 5.56
C LEU A 81 3.85 -9.94 7.07
N GLY A 82 4.10 -10.97 7.88
CA GLY A 82 4.21 -10.88 9.34
C GLY A 82 5.31 -9.92 9.80
N ASP A 83 6.53 -10.06 9.26
CA ASP A 83 7.66 -9.19 9.56
C ASP A 83 7.35 -7.72 9.23
N ILE A 84 6.69 -7.46 8.09
CA ILE A 84 6.28 -6.12 7.70
C ILE A 84 5.21 -5.56 8.64
N ARG A 85 4.25 -6.38 9.09
CA ARG A 85 3.25 -5.97 10.08
C ARG A 85 3.91 -5.57 11.40
N SER A 86 4.82 -6.38 11.93
CA SER A 86 5.56 -6.06 13.15
C SER A 86 6.40 -4.80 12.99
N PHE A 87 7.03 -4.61 11.83
CA PHE A 87 7.75 -3.36 11.53
C PHE A 87 6.80 -2.14 11.53
N ALA A 88 5.61 -2.28 10.95
CA ALA A 88 4.61 -1.21 10.89
C ALA A 88 4.01 -0.82 12.25
N GLU A 89 4.16 -1.66 13.28
CA GLU A 89 3.75 -1.31 14.65
C GLU A 89 4.60 -0.16 15.21
N GLY A 90 5.90 -0.16 14.92
CA GLY A 90 6.81 0.93 15.27
C GLY A 90 6.87 2.05 14.23
N TYR A 91 6.69 1.70 12.95
CA TYR A 91 6.94 2.58 11.81
C TYR A 91 5.80 2.50 10.77
N PRO A 92 4.62 3.05 11.07
CA PRO A 92 3.41 2.80 10.27
C PRO A 92 3.50 3.37 8.84
N VAL A 93 4.14 4.53 8.66
CA VAL A 93 4.30 5.16 7.33
C VAL A 93 5.22 4.30 6.44
N GLU A 94 6.37 3.92 6.97
CA GLU A 94 7.36 3.09 6.28
C GLU A 94 6.81 1.69 6.03
N GLY A 95 6.09 1.12 6.99
CA GLY A 95 5.42 -0.18 6.86
C GLY A 95 4.41 -0.20 5.71
N VAL A 96 3.57 0.83 5.60
CA VAL A 96 2.66 0.99 4.45
C VAL A 96 3.44 1.13 3.14
N ALA A 97 4.54 1.89 3.12
CA ALA A 97 5.37 2.04 1.93
C ALA A 97 6.04 0.71 1.49
N VAL A 98 6.36 -0.18 2.44
CA VAL A 98 6.89 -1.52 2.15
C VAL A 98 5.79 -2.46 1.64
N LEU A 99 4.57 -2.41 2.19
CA LEU A 99 3.45 -3.20 1.68
C LEU A 99 3.05 -2.80 0.27
N ARG A 100 2.99 -1.49 0.00
CA ARG A 100 2.78 -0.96 -1.36
C ARG A 100 3.81 -1.48 -2.34
N TYR A 101 5.07 -1.55 -1.90
CA TYR A 101 6.12 -2.18 -2.70
C TYR A 101 5.83 -3.66 -2.97
N PHE A 102 5.42 -4.42 -1.95
CA PHE A 102 5.09 -5.83 -2.07
C PHE A 102 3.94 -6.05 -3.08
N VAL A 103 2.83 -5.32 -2.96
CA VAL A 103 1.70 -5.35 -3.90
C VAL A 103 2.17 -5.10 -5.34
N LYS A 104 3.09 -4.15 -5.53
CA LYS A 104 3.59 -3.78 -6.85
C LYS A 104 4.48 -4.85 -7.50
N VAL A 105 5.28 -5.57 -6.72
CA VAL A 105 6.26 -6.53 -7.27
C VAL A 105 5.73 -7.95 -7.36
N LEU A 106 4.76 -8.31 -6.52
CA LEU A 106 4.19 -9.66 -6.45
C LEU A 106 3.64 -10.18 -7.80
N PRO A 107 2.95 -9.37 -8.64
CA PRO A 107 2.48 -9.84 -9.94
C PRO A 107 3.56 -10.41 -10.86
N ARG A 108 4.84 -10.06 -10.66
CA ARG A 108 5.96 -10.49 -11.52
C ARG A 108 6.23 -11.99 -11.48
N VAL A 109 5.75 -12.68 -10.43
CA VAL A 109 5.98 -14.12 -10.25
C VAL A 109 4.74 -14.97 -10.51
N PHE A 110 3.61 -14.39 -10.90
CA PHE A 110 2.36 -15.13 -11.08
C PHE A 110 2.50 -16.24 -12.14
N ASP A 111 3.20 -15.97 -13.24
CA ASP A 111 3.53 -16.97 -14.27
C ASP A 111 4.49 -18.07 -13.81
N SER A 112 5.23 -17.83 -12.73
CA SER A 112 6.30 -18.70 -12.26
C SER A 112 5.84 -19.65 -11.17
N ILE A 113 4.56 -19.62 -10.78
CA ILE A 113 4.04 -20.39 -9.64
C ILE A 113 2.92 -21.30 -10.14
N ALA A 114 3.11 -22.61 -9.99
CA ALA A 114 2.09 -23.60 -10.32
C ALA A 114 1.21 -23.89 -9.09
N ASP A 115 0.44 -22.89 -8.65
CA ASP A 115 -0.53 -23.00 -7.57
C ASP A 115 -1.97 -23.11 -8.08
N GLU A 116 -2.84 -23.72 -7.27
CA GLU A 116 -4.27 -23.80 -7.58
C GLU A 116 -4.92 -22.47 -7.18
N ASP A 117 -4.82 -22.08 -5.91
CA ASP A 117 -5.46 -20.87 -5.36
C ASP A 117 -4.66 -20.19 -4.24
N GLU A 118 -3.58 -20.81 -3.75
CA GLU A 118 -2.89 -20.37 -2.55
C GLU A 118 -2.29 -18.98 -2.68
N LEU A 119 -1.84 -18.60 -3.88
CA LEU A 119 -1.34 -17.25 -4.13
C LEU A 119 -2.48 -16.23 -4.17
N ALA A 120 -3.67 -16.61 -4.62
CA ALA A 120 -4.84 -15.73 -4.59
C ALA A 120 -5.26 -15.44 -3.14
N LEU A 121 -5.28 -16.47 -2.29
CA LEU A 121 -5.55 -16.34 -0.85
C LEU A 121 -4.52 -15.43 -0.18
N PHE A 122 -3.24 -15.59 -0.51
CA PHE A 122 -2.18 -14.71 -0.02
C PHE A 122 -2.37 -13.26 -0.50
N CYS A 123 -2.70 -13.04 -1.77
CA CYS A 123 -2.97 -11.70 -2.32
C CYS A 123 -4.15 -11.01 -1.61
N ALA A 124 -5.21 -11.74 -1.30
CA ALA A 124 -6.33 -11.23 -0.51
C ALA A 124 -5.90 -10.85 0.91
N GLN A 125 -5.08 -11.68 1.56
CA GLN A 125 -4.51 -11.37 2.89
C GLN A 125 -3.60 -10.13 2.84
N LEU A 126 -2.73 -10.03 1.83
CA LEU A 126 -1.86 -8.89 1.60
C LEU A 126 -2.67 -7.60 1.42
N ALA A 127 -3.73 -7.64 0.62
CA ALA A 127 -4.63 -6.51 0.39
C ALA A 127 -5.35 -6.08 1.68
N ARG A 128 -5.91 -7.03 2.45
CA ARG A 128 -6.54 -6.76 3.77
C ARG A 128 -5.55 -6.07 4.72
N VAL A 129 -4.32 -6.59 4.82
CA VAL A 129 -3.28 -6.03 5.68
C VAL A 129 -2.86 -4.64 5.21
N ALA A 130 -2.70 -4.44 3.90
CA ALA A 130 -2.33 -3.14 3.33
C ALA A 130 -3.40 -2.07 3.63
N LEU A 131 -4.68 -2.39 3.42
CA LEU A 131 -5.80 -1.49 3.73
C LEU A 131 -5.89 -1.19 5.23
N GLY A 132 -5.78 -2.22 6.08
CA GLY A 132 -5.84 -2.06 7.53
C GLY A 132 -4.69 -1.20 8.10
N LEU A 133 -3.48 -1.32 7.55
CA LEU A 133 -2.37 -0.44 7.94
C LEU A 133 -2.50 0.97 7.36
N ALA A 134 -3.00 1.10 6.12
CA ALA A 134 -3.23 2.39 5.50
C ALA A 134 -4.27 3.24 6.25
N ALA A 135 -5.28 2.60 6.86
CA ALA A 135 -6.26 3.27 7.71
C ALA A 135 -5.64 3.95 8.94
N ARG A 136 -4.45 3.50 9.38
CA ARG A 136 -3.70 4.07 10.51
C ARG A 136 -2.79 5.23 10.12
N VAL A 137 -2.61 5.49 8.82
CA VAL A 137 -1.71 6.50 8.29
C VAL A 137 -2.51 7.56 7.54
N ALA A 138 -2.43 8.80 8.02
CA ALA A 138 -3.15 9.92 7.41
C ALA A 138 -2.83 10.04 5.91
N GLY A 139 -3.88 10.03 5.08
CA GLY A 139 -3.77 10.16 3.62
C GLY A 139 -3.33 8.92 2.85
N ALA A 140 -3.01 7.80 3.52
CA ALA A 140 -2.48 6.61 2.83
C ALA A 140 -3.56 5.72 2.20
N ALA A 141 -4.77 5.68 2.79
CA ALA A 141 -5.84 4.77 2.39
C ALA A 141 -6.20 4.86 0.89
N ARG A 142 -6.32 6.08 0.37
CA ARG A 142 -6.59 6.33 -1.04
C ARG A 142 -5.51 5.73 -1.94
N THR A 143 -4.24 6.05 -1.67
CA THR A 143 -3.12 5.59 -2.51
C THR A 143 -2.98 4.07 -2.50
N VAL A 144 -3.18 3.43 -1.36
CA VAL A 144 -3.16 1.96 -1.26
C VAL A 144 -4.32 1.34 -2.04
N ALA A 145 -5.53 1.90 -1.95
CA ALA A 145 -6.68 1.44 -2.71
C ALA A 145 -6.46 1.56 -4.23
N GLU A 146 -5.93 2.69 -4.71
CA GLU A 146 -5.61 2.90 -6.13
C GLU A 146 -4.55 1.90 -6.63
N GLU A 147 -3.52 1.60 -5.83
CA GLU A 147 -2.50 0.61 -6.20
C GLU A 147 -3.04 -0.81 -6.23
N LEU A 148 -3.92 -1.18 -5.30
CA LEU A 148 -4.60 -2.47 -5.32
C LEU A 148 -5.51 -2.61 -6.54
N LEU A 149 -6.25 -1.56 -6.91
CA LEU A 149 -7.05 -1.55 -8.13
C LEU A 149 -6.19 -1.70 -9.39
N ALA A 150 -5.03 -1.02 -9.43
CA ALA A 150 -4.09 -1.17 -10.53
C ALA A 150 -3.54 -2.61 -10.61
N ALA A 151 -3.21 -3.22 -9.48
CA ALA A 151 -2.78 -4.62 -9.42
C ALA A 151 -3.87 -5.58 -9.90
N TYR A 152 -5.11 -5.41 -9.42
CA TYR A 152 -6.27 -6.18 -9.88
C TYR A 152 -6.51 -6.05 -11.38
N VAL A 153 -6.40 -4.84 -11.93
CA VAL A 153 -6.56 -4.61 -13.38
C VAL A 153 -5.46 -5.31 -14.17
N ALA A 154 -4.21 -5.22 -13.72
CA ALA A 154 -3.05 -5.81 -14.39
C ALA A 154 -2.98 -7.34 -14.25
N ASP A 155 -3.67 -7.93 -13.28
CA ASP A 155 -3.61 -9.34 -12.97
C ASP A 155 -4.44 -10.20 -13.93
N GLU A 156 -3.78 -10.84 -14.88
CA GLU A 156 -4.43 -11.72 -15.88
C GLU A 156 -4.83 -13.09 -15.30
N TYR A 157 -4.38 -13.43 -14.09
CA TYR A 157 -4.54 -14.75 -13.46
C TYR A 157 -5.64 -14.76 -12.39
N GLY A 158 -6.23 -13.61 -12.06
CA GLY A 158 -7.30 -13.49 -11.06
C GLY A 158 -6.83 -13.67 -9.62
N ARG A 159 -5.53 -13.63 -9.34
CA ARG A 159 -4.94 -13.69 -7.98
C ARG A 159 -5.35 -12.51 -7.10
N PHE A 160 -5.66 -11.34 -7.67
CA PHE A 160 -6.16 -10.15 -6.97
C PHE A 160 -7.68 -9.97 -7.10
N SER A 161 -8.42 -11.00 -7.52
CA SER A 161 -9.87 -10.93 -7.76
C SER A 161 -10.70 -10.48 -6.55
N GLU A 162 -10.24 -10.70 -5.31
CA GLU A 162 -10.95 -10.23 -4.11
C GLU A 162 -10.85 -8.72 -3.86
N VAL A 163 -9.92 -7.99 -4.52
CA VAL A 163 -9.66 -6.57 -4.24
C VAL A 163 -10.92 -5.69 -4.25
N PRO A 164 -11.83 -5.79 -5.24
CA PRO A 164 -13.06 -5.00 -5.24
C PRO A 164 -13.92 -5.21 -3.98
N GLU A 165 -14.08 -6.46 -3.53
CA GLU A 165 -14.85 -6.76 -2.33
C GLU A 165 -14.18 -6.17 -1.08
N LEU A 166 -12.86 -6.37 -0.95
CA LEU A 166 -12.08 -5.88 0.17
C LEU A 166 -12.12 -4.35 0.30
N LEU A 167 -12.20 -3.62 -0.81
CA LEU A 167 -12.32 -2.17 -0.80
C LEU A 167 -13.67 -1.69 -0.26
N VAL A 168 -14.74 -2.48 -0.44
CA VAL A 168 -16.05 -2.21 0.14
C VAL A 168 -16.05 -2.54 1.63
N GLU A 169 -15.44 -3.68 2.02
CA GLU A 169 -15.33 -4.11 3.41
C GLU A 169 -14.41 -3.21 4.27
N ALA A 170 -13.46 -2.50 3.67
CA ALA A 170 -12.49 -1.68 4.38
C ALA A 170 -13.05 -0.41 5.07
N GLU A 171 -14.37 -0.17 5.01
CA GLU A 171 -15.07 0.95 5.67
C GLU A 171 -14.37 2.31 5.49
N LEU A 172 -13.90 2.59 4.27
CA LEU A 172 -13.16 3.81 3.96
C LEU A 172 -13.98 5.08 4.28
N PRO A 173 -13.31 6.19 4.69
CA PRO A 173 -13.97 7.50 4.86
C PRO A 173 -14.70 7.96 3.59
N ALA A 174 -15.80 8.73 3.75
CA ALA A 174 -16.69 9.08 2.65
C ALA A 174 -16.04 9.91 1.52
N ASP A 175 -15.05 10.73 1.85
CA ASP A 175 -14.18 11.42 0.89
C ASP A 175 -13.28 10.43 0.13
N VAL A 176 -12.59 9.54 0.84
CA VAL A 176 -11.74 8.50 0.23
C VAL A 176 -12.55 7.57 -0.67
N ARG A 177 -13.75 7.13 -0.24
CA ARG A 177 -14.63 6.29 -1.07
C ARG A 177 -14.99 6.95 -2.39
N ARG A 178 -15.29 8.25 -2.39
CA ARG A 178 -15.62 8.99 -3.62
C ARG A 178 -14.43 9.07 -4.57
N GLU A 179 -13.23 9.28 -4.04
CA GLU A 179 -11.99 9.30 -4.85
C GLU A 179 -11.65 7.92 -5.41
N VAL A 180 -11.76 6.86 -4.59
CA VAL A 180 -11.55 5.48 -5.03
C VAL A 180 -12.60 5.06 -6.06
N ALA A 181 -13.86 5.46 -5.89
CA ALA A 181 -14.90 5.24 -6.89
C ALA A 181 -14.58 5.94 -8.22
N ALA A 182 -14.10 7.19 -8.18
CA ALA A 182 -13.68 7.90 -9.39
C ALA A 182 -12.49 7.21 -10.08
N ALA A 183 -11.52 6.72 -9.32
CA ALA A 183 -10.39 5.95 -9.84
C ALA A 183 -10.85 4.62 -10.47
N ALA A 184 -11.75 3.88 -9.80
CA ALA A 184 -12.33 2.65 -10.31
C ALA A 184 -13.15 2.88 -11.60
N GLU A 185 -13.90 3.98 -11.68
CA GLU A 185 -14.64 4.37 -12.90
C GLU A 185 -13.68 4.67 -14.07
N ALA A 186 -12.60 5.41 -13.81
CA ALA A 186 -11.57 5.67 -14.82
C ALA A 186 -10.91 4.38 -15.33
N LEU A 187 -10.58 3.45 -14.42
CA LEU A 187 -10.03 2.14 -14.77
C LEU A 187 -11.05 1.29 -15.54
N ALA A 188 -12.33 1.32 -15.14
CA ALA A 188 -13.39 0.57 -15.81
C ALA A 188 -13.49 0.93 -17.29
N ILE A 189 -13.40 2.23 -17.61
CA ILE A 189 -13.40 2.76 -18.99
C ILE A 189 -12.15 2.31 -19.75
N GLN A 190 -10.98 2.35 -19.11
CA GLN A 190 -9.72 1.94 -19.75
C GLN A 190 -9.75 0.46 -20.15
N VAL A 191 -10.29 -0.41 -19.30
CA VAL A 191 -10.29 -1.86 -19.55
C VAL A 191 -11.51 -2.37 -20.30
N THR A 192 -12.57 -1.58 -20.50
CA THR A 192 -13.82 -2.03 -21.18
C THR A 192 -13.57 -2.77 -22.49
N ARG A 193 -12.59 -2.31 -23.27
CA ARG A 193 -12.27 -2.89 -24.60
C ARG A 193 -11.44 -4.17 -24.52
N ARG A 194 -10.69 -4.36 -23.44
CA ARG A 194 -9.76 -5.49 -23.26
C ARG A 194 -10.37 -6.60 -22.41
N ASP A 195 -11.08 -6.22 -21.36
CA ASP A 195 -11.65 -7.12 -20.37
C ASP A 195 -13.01 -6.59 -19.88
N SER A 196 -14.07 -7.06 -20.56
CA SER A 196 -15.45 -6.66 -20.25
C SER A 196 -15.95 -7.23 -18.92
N HIS A 197 -15.28 -8.24 -18.36
CA HIS A 197 -15.62 -8.76 -17.05
C HIS A 197 -15.10 -7.82 -15.96
N LYS A 198 -13.81 -7.48 -15.96
CA LYS A 198 -13.24 -6.53 -15.00
C LYS A 198 -13.90 -5.16 -15.08
N SER A 199 -14.23 -4.71 -16.29
CA SER A 199 -14.98 -3.46 -16.46
C SER A 199 -16.33 -3.48 -15.74
N ARG A 200 -17.07 -4.59 -15.79
CA ARG A 200 -18.33 -4.76 -15.05
C ARG A 200 -18.12 -4.84 -13.54
N GLU A 201 -17.08 -5.54 -13.08
CA GLU A 201 -16.77 -5.63 -11.65
C GLU A 201 -16.39 -4.27 -11.07
N LEU A 202 -15.55 -3.49 -11.77
CA LEU A 202 -15.25 -2.12 -11.40
C LEU A 202 -16.51 -1.23 -11.41
N GLY A 203 -17.40 -1.39 -12.38
CA GLY A 203 -18.69 -0.70 -12.39
C GLY A 203 -19.56 -1.03 -11.16
N SER A 204 -19.59 -2.30 -10.75
CA SER A 204 -20.26 -2.76 -9.53
C SER A 204 -19.62 -2.16 -8.27
N LEU A 205 -18.28 -2.14 -8.20
CA LEU A 205 -17.54 -1.49 -7.12
C LEU A 205 -17.89 -0.01 -7.00
N VAL A 206 -17.91 0.73 -8.11
CA VAL A 206 -18.27 2.16 -8.13
C VAL A 206 -19.66 2.38 -7.55
N ALA A 207 -20.63 1.54 -7.89
CA ALA A 207 -21.99 1.64 -7.37
C ALA A 207 -22.07 1.37 -5.86
N ARG A 208 -21.19 0.52 -5.32
CA ARG A 208 -21.15 0.15 -3.89
C ARG A 208 -20.36 1.13 -3.01
N LEU A 209 -19.41 1.87 -3.61
CA LEU A 209 -18.62 2.87 -2.88
C LEU A 209 -19.31 4.25 -2.77
N ARG A 210 -20.34 4.50 -3.60
CA ARG A 210 -21.15 5.73 -3.57
C ARG A 210 -22.26 5.65 -2.54
#